data_AF-A0A955R2M7-F1
#
_entry.id   AF-A0A955R2M7-F1
#
_cell.length_a   1.000
_cell.length_b   1.000
_cell.length_c   1.000
_cell.angle_alpha   90.00
_cell.angle_beta   90.00
_cell.angle_gamma   90.00
#
_symmetry.space_group_name_H-M   'P 1'
#
loop_
_entity.id
_entity.type
_entity.pdbx_description
1 polymer ?
#
loop_
_entity_poly.entity_id
_entity_poly.type
_entity_poly.pdbx_seq_one_letter_code
_entity_poly.pdbx_strand_id
1 'polypeptide(L)'
;MICCRECLELLNDYVDGTLDEKIKESLEDHFNDCPPCISFLNTYKSTSKVCKETLSAEEIPEIVQVKLREFVQDTLKNAKEG
;
A
#
# COMPACT_ATOMS: atom_id res chain seq x y z
N MET A 1 -13.72 16.03 -17.38
CA MET A 1 -12.26 16.27 -17.25
C MET A 1 -11.94 16.03 -15.80
N ILE A 2 -11.23 14.96 -15.48
CA ILE A 2 -10.78 14.71 -14.12
C ILE A 2 -9.65 15.71 -13.85
N CYS A 3 -9.76 16.52 -12.80
CA CYS A 3 -8.69 17.43 -12.43
C CYS A 3 -7.57 16.66 -11.71
N CYS A 4 -6.34 17.19 -11.74
CA CYS A 4 -5.18 16.51 -11.14
C CYS A 4 -5.40 16.10 -9.68
N ARG A 5 -6.18 16.88 -8.92
CA ARG A 5 -6.54 16.58 -7.52
C ARG A 5 -7.32 15.27 -7.41
N GLU A 6 -8.40 15.13 -8.17
CA GLU A 6 -9.27 13.93 -8.13
C GLU A 6 -8.49 12.67 -8.51
N CYS A 7 -7.57 12.76 -9.48
CA CYS A 7 -6.67 11.65 -9.80
C CYS A 7 -5.77 11.26 -8.63
N LEU A 8 -5.18 12.25 -7.95
CA LEU A 8 -4.26 11.99 -6.83
C LEU A 8 -5.01 11.46 -5.61
N GLU A 9 -6.22 11.94 -5.33
CA GLU A 9 -7.09 11.41 -4.26
C GLU A 9 -7.44 9.95 -4.53
N LEU A 10 -7.85 9.62 -5.76
CA LEU A 10 -8.11 8.24 -6.18
C LEU A 10 -6.89 7.33 -5.98
N LEU A 11 -5.70 7.78 -6.39
CA LEU A 11 -4.47 7.02 -6.23
C LEU A 11 -4.01 6.92 -4.77
N ASN A 12 -4.28 7.93 -3.94
CA ASN A 12 -4.01 7.86 -2.52
C ASN A 12 -4.85 6.75 -1.87
N ASP A 13 -6.17 6.76 -2.11
CA ASP A 13 -7.09 5.76 -1.56
C ASP A 13 -6.76 4.35 -2.07
N TYR A 14 -6.35 4.24 -3.33
CA TYR A 14 -5.86 2.99 -3.88
C TYR A 14 -4.60 2.47 -3.15
N VAL A 15 -3.61 3.34 -2.89
CA VAL A 15 -2.36 2.95 -2.20
C VAL A 15 -2.58 2.65 -0.73
N ASP A 16 -3.47 3.38 -0.06
CA ASP A 16 -3.82 3.17 1.35
C ASP A 16 -4.81 1.99 1.52
N GLY A 17 -5.32 1.41 0.42
CA GLY A 17 -6.20 0.24 0.43
C GLY A 17 -7.62 0.55 0.92
N THR A 18 -8.04 1.82 0.86
CA THR A 18 -9.34 2.32 1.33
C THR A 18 -10.36 2.50 0.21
N LEU A 19 -9.95 2.28 -1.04
CA LEU A 19 -10.80 2.41 -2.20
C LEU A 19 -11.92 1.35 -2.23
N ASP A 20 -13.10 1.73 -2.71
CA ASP A 20 -14.20 0.79 -2.94
C ASP A 20 -13.77 -0.35 -3.86
N GLU A 21 -14.17 -1.59 -3.54
CA GLU A 21 -13.74 -2.82 -4.21
C GLU A 21 -14.00 -2.76 -5.73
N LYS A 22 -15.16 -2.23 -6.15
CA LYS A 22 -15.51 -2.16 -7.59
C LYS A 22 -14.64 -1.17 -8.35
N ILE A 23 -14.31 -0.05 -7.69
CA ILE A 23 -13.45 0.97 -8.29
C ILE A 23 -12.01 0.46 -8.35
N LYS A 24 -11.56 -0.23 -7.31
CA LYS A 24 -10.26 -0.90 -7.27
C LYS A 24 -10.12 -1.91 -8.40
N GLU A 25 -11.08 -2.82 -8.59
CA GLU A 25 -11.07 -3.79 -9.69
C GLU A 25 -10.95 -3.09 -11.05
N SER A 26 -11.79 -2.08 -11.31
CA SER A 26 -11.73 -1.32 -12.57
C SER A 26 -10.38 -0.61 -12.78
N LEU A 27 -9.73 -0.18 -11.70
CA LEU A 27 -8.44 0.50 -11.77
C LEU A 27 -7.29 -0.48 -12.00
N GLU A 28 -7.36 -1.68 -11.40
CA GLU A 28 -6.42 -2.77 -11.66
C GLU A 28 -6.49 -3.25 -13.11
N ASP A 29 -7.70 -3.41 -13.66
CA ASP A 29 -7.91 -3.72 -15.09
C ASP A 29 -7.25 -2.65 -15.97
N HIS A 30 -7.45 -1.37 -15.65
CA HIS A 30 -6.79 -0.28 -16.38
C HIS A 30 -5.26 -0.36 -16.30
N PHE A 31 -4.71 -0.65 -15.13
CA PHE A 31 -3.27 -0.79 -14.98
C PHE A 31 -2.72 -1.94 -15.83
N ASN A 32 -3.39 -3.10 -15.83
CA ASN A 32 -2.97 -4.26 -16.64
C ASN A 32 -2.87 -3.95 -18.14
N ASP A 33 -3.75 -3.09 -18.65
CA ASP A 33 -3.79 -2.72 -20.07
C ASP A 33 -3.02 -1.44 -20.40
N CYS A 34 -2.48 -0.72 -19.40
CA CYS A 34 -1.89 0.62 -19.59
C CYS A 34 -0.50 0.77 -18.92
N PRO A 35 0.58 0.39 -19.63
CA PRO A 35 1.96 0.55 -19.16
C PRO A 35 2.37 1.96 -18.67
N PRO A 36 1.95 3.08 -19.30
CA PRO A 36 2.30 4.41 -18.79
C PRO A 36 1.64 4.70 -17.44
N CYS A 37 0.41 4.22 -17.20
CA CYS A 37 -0.27 4.42 -15.92
C CYS A 37 0.36 3.60 -14.80
N ILE A 38 0.81 2.37 -15.07
CA ILE A 38 1.64 1.59 -14.13
C ILE A 38 2.92 2.35 -13.79
N SER A 39 3.59 2.91 -14.80
CA SER A 39 4.85 3.64 -14.60
C SER A 39 4.65 4.89 -13.71
N PHE A 40 3.54 5.60 -13.92
CA PHE A 40 3.14 6.72 -13.06
C PHE A 40 2.81 6.27 -11.64
N LEU A 41 2.01 5.21 -11.48
CA LEU A 41 1.65 4.63 -10.18
C LEU A 41 2.88 4.23 -9.38
N ASN A 42 3.86 3.59 -10.02
CA ASN A 42 5.12 3.20 -9.36
C ASN A 42 5.91 4.41 -8.85
N THR A 43 5.93 5.49 -9.64
CA THR A 43 6.55 6.75 -9.24
C THR A 43 5.80 7.35 -8.05
N TYR A 44 4.48 7.42 -8.12
CA TYR A 44 3.63 7.94 -7.05
C TYR A 44 3.79 7.16 -5.73
N LYS A 45 3.77 5.82 -5.78
CA LYS A 45 4.04 4.95 -4.62
C LYS A 45 5.40 5.23 -3.99
N SER A 46 6.44 5.39 -4.82
CA SER A 46 7.80 5.67 -4.36
C SER A 46 7.89 7.05 -3.70
N THR A 47 7.31 8.08 -4.30
CA THR A 47 7.25 9.43 -3.72
C THR A 47 6.48 9.43 -2.41
N SER A 48 5.30 8.81 -2.36
CA SER A 48 4.49 8.70 -1.14
C SER A 48 5.26 8.01 -0.01
N LYS A 49 5.97 6.92 -0.30
CA LYS A 49 6.84 6.23 0.67
C LYS A 49 7.92 7.15 1.23
N VAL A 50 8.69 7.83 0.37
CA VAL A 50 9.77 8.74 0.81
C VAL A 50 9.21 9.87 1.66
N CYS A 51 8.06 10.44 1.27
CA CYS A 51 7.39 11.46 2.08
C CYS A 51 6.98 10.93 3.46
N LYS A 52 6.34 9.75 3.52
CA LYS A 52 5.95 9.11 4.79
C LYS A 52 7.17 8.86 5.68
N GLU A 53 8.27 8.32 5.14
CA GLU A 53 9.50 8.05 5.90
C GLU A 53 10.19 9.32 6.40
N THR A 54 10.17 10.41 5.62
CA THR A 54 10.84 11.66 5.98
C THR A 54 10.02 12.52 6.94
N LEU A 55 8.69 12.52 6.80
CA LEU A 55 7.78 13.36 7.58
C LEU A 55 7.27 12.68 8.85
N SER A 56 7.24 11.34 8.88
CA SER A 56 6.74 10.54 9.99
C SER A 56 7.85 9.63 10.51
N ALA A 57 8.82 10.23 11.20
CA ALA A 57 9.92 9.54 11.86
C ALA A 57 9.50 8.90 13.20
N GLU A 58 8.34 8.22 13.23
CA GLU A 58 7.93 7.43 14.38
C GLU A 58 8.41 5.99 14.19
N GLU A 59 9.53 5.66 14.83
CA GLU A 59 10.03 4.29 14.84
C GLU A 59 9.10 3.40 15.67
N ILE A 60 8.81 2.21 15.15
CA ILE A 60 8.05 1.20 15.90
C ILE A 60 8.86 0.83 17.14
N PRO A 61 8.31 0.94 18.37
CA PRO A 61 9.03 0.59 19.58
C PRO A 61 9.53 -0.85 19.54
N GLU A 62 10.77 -1.09 20.01
CA GLU A 62 11.42 -2.41 19.95
C GLU A 62 10.55 -3.54 20.53
N ILE A 63 9.87 -3.27 21.65
CA ILE A 63 8.96 -4.24 22.28
C ILE A 63 7.81 -4.69 21.36
N VAL A 64 7.29 -3.78 20.53
CA VAL A 64 6.25 -4.09 19.55
C VAL A 64 6.84 -4.96 18.44
N GLN A 65 8.05 -4.64 17.96
CA GLN A 65 8.73 -5.43 16.94
C GLN A 65 8.99 -6.87 17.40
N VAL A 66 9.48 -7.05 18.63
CA VAL A 66 9.76 -8.37 19.22
C VAL A 66 8.48 -9.19 19.32
N LYS A 67 7.44 -8.65 19.99
CA LYS A 67 6.16 -9.35 20.18
C LYS A 67 5.50 -9.72 18.86
N LEU A 68 5.56 -8.83 17.87
CA LEU A 68 5.01 -9.10 16.54
C LEU A 68 5.75 -10.24 15.84
N ARG A 69 7.09 -10.27 15.92
CA ARG A 69 7.91 -11.35 15.34
C ARG A 69 7.60 -12.70 15.99
N GLU A 70 7.53 -12.75 17.32
CA GLU A 70 7.16 -13.97 18.07
C GLU A 70 5.80 -14.50 17.62
N PHE A 71 4.78 -13.63 17.62
CA PHE A 71 3.42 -13.99 17.21
C PHE A 71 3.35 -14.54 15.77
N VAL A 72 4.00 -13.88 14.81
CA VAL A 72 4.02 -14.34 13.41
C VAL A 72 4.72 -15.68 13.27
N GLN A 73 5.85 -15.87 13.95
CA GLN A 73 6.59 -17.13 13.92
C GLN A 73 5.76 -18.29 14.49
N ASP A 74 5.08 -18.07 15.60
CA ASP A 74 4.24 -19.10 16.22
C ASP A 74 3.04 -19.43 15.34
N THR A 75 2.38 -18.42 14.76
CA THR A 75 1.26 -18.64 13.81
C THR A 75 1.69 -19.47 12.61
N LEU A 76 2.87 -19.18 12.03
CA LEU A 76 3.39 -19.93 10.88
C LEU A 76 3.83 -21.36 11.22
N LYS A 77 4.26 -21.63 12.46
CA LYS A 77 4.54 -23.01 12.92
C LYS A 77 3.24 -23.79 13.08
N ASN A 78 2.27 -23.22 13.79
CA ASN A 78 0.96 -23.85 14.02
C ASN A 78 0.21 -24.13 12.70
N ALA A 79 0.32 -23.25 11.71
CA ALA A 79 -0.29 -23.44 10.38
C ALA A 79 0.36 -24.54 9.52
N LYS A 80 1.53 -25.07 9.92
CA LYS A 80 2.22 -26.18 9.23
C LYS A 80 1.99 -27.54 9.88
N GLU A 81 1.42 -27.57 11.08
CA GLU A 81 1.18 -28.77 11.88
C GLU A 81 -0.28 -29.27 11.82
N GLY A 82 -1.18 -28.50 11.19
CA GLY A 82 -2.58 -28.88 10.92
C GLY A 82 -2.84 -29.05 9.42
#